data_AF-A0A1G1CEW9-F1
#
_entry.id   AF-A0A1G1CEW9-F1
#
_cell.length_a   1.000
_cell.length_b   1.000
_cell.length_c   1.000
_cell.angle_alpha   90.00
_cell.angle_beta   90.00
_cell.angle_gamma   90.00
#
_symmetry.space_group_name_H-M   'P 1'
#
loop_
_entity.id
_entity.type
_entity.pdbx_description
1 polymer ?
#
loop_
_entity_poly.entity_id
_entity_poly.type
_entity_poly.pdbx_seq_one_letter_code
_entity_poly.pdbx_strand_id
1 'polypeptide(L)'
;MVVIAIIAILASMLLPALRQAKDRAAKIVCGGNARQLGAAALMYVTDFDEYLPAGYPVPGTGKTWLDVIGTYYGDDAGVRTCPTFPLDWKVAGWKTDYGWNYGGWNDGTLGSFGLGYIPWLPPNERGGFLRMSQVKDAHNLIMLGDARDRMTAANRAVDQPIGFIGYASEPSFVPQLHGRGCNVAYADGHQMWHPWAPLVSPTGLKSAWTRAAD
;
A
#
# COMPACT_ATOMS: atom_id res chain seq x y z
N MET A 1 -46.01 5.47 20.96
CA MET A 1 -45.33 6.15 19.83
C MET A 1 -44.25 7.15 20.26
N VAL A 2 -44.41 7.92 21.34
CA VAL A 2 -43.44 8.97 21.78
C VAL A 2 -42.01 8.45 22.06
N VAL A 3 -41.87 7.30 22.72
CA VAL A 3 -40.55 6.75 23.09
C VAL A 3 -39.69 6.43 21.86
N ILE A 4 -40.31 5.88 20.82
CA ILE A 4 -39.60 5.52 19.58
C ILE A 4 -39.07 6.79 18.89
N ALA A 5 -39.85 7.88 18.90
CA ALA A 5 -39.43 9.15 18.33
C ALA A 5 -38.19 9.73 19.03
N ILE A 6 -38.13 9.64 20.36
CA ILE A 6 -36.99 10.14 21.13
C ILE A 6 -35.74 9.29 20.89
N ILE A 7 -35.87 7.95 20.86
CA ILE A 7 -34.74 7.04 20.55
C ILE A 7 -34.20 7.33 19.15
N ALA A 8 -35.07 7.58 18.17
CA ALA A 8 -34.66 7.90 16.79
C ALA A 8 -33.84 9.20 16.71
N ILE A 9 -34.22 10.24 17.47
CA ILE A 9 -33.48 11.52 17.53
C ILE A 9 -32.10 11.33 18.17
N LEU A 10 -32.03 10.58 19.28
CA LEU A 10 -30.74 10.33 19.95
C LEU A 10 -29.82 9.47 19.06
N ALA A 11 -30.36 8.43 18.43
CA ALA A 11 -29.60 7.59 17.53
C ALA A 11 -29.07 8.36 16.31
N SER A 12 -29.85 9.29 15.75
CA SER A 12 -29.43 10.06 14.57
C SER A 12 -28.25 10.99 14.85
N MET A 13 -28.08 11.47 16.09
CA MET A 13 -26.90 12.25 16.51
C MET A 13 -25.68 11.37 16.83
N LEU A 14 -25.91 10.14 17.30
CA LEU A 14 -24.85 9.21 17.69
C LEU A 14 -24.21 8.48 16.51
N LEU A 15 -24.98 8.13 15.47
CA LEU A 15 -24.48 7.38 14.31
C LEU A 15 -23.34 8.11 13.56
N PRO A 16 -23.41 9.43 13.28
CA PRO A 16 -22.31 10.16 12.65
C PRO A 16 -21.04 10.16 13.52
N ALA A 17 -21.19 10.37 14.83
CA ALA A 17 -20.07 10.39 15.77
C ALA A 17 -19.40 9.02 15.89
N LEU A 18 -20.20 7.95 15.98
CA LEU A 18 -19.70 6.57 16.03
C LEU A 18 -18.98 6.16 14.74
N ARG A 19 -19.49 6.58 13.59
CA ARG A 19 -18.82 6.36 12.30
C ARG A 19 -17.43 7.02 12.27
N GLN A 20 -17.33 8.28 12.68
CA GLN A 20 -16.05 8.98 12.75
C GLN A 20 -15.08 8.33 13.74
N ALA A 21 -15.57 7.89 14.90
CA ALA A 21 -14.75 7.18 15.88
C ALA A 21 -14.20 5.85 15.33
N LYS A 22 -15.04 5.08 14.61
CA LYS A 22 -14.62 3.84 13.96
C LYS A 22 -13.57 4.09 12.87
N ASP A 23 -13.73 5.12 12.05
CA ASP A 23 -12.76 5.48 11.01
C ASP A 23 -11.40 5.89 11.60
N ARG A 24 -11.41 6.64 12.71
CA ARG A 24 -10.18 6.98 13.46
C ARG A 24 -9.51 5.76 14.08
N ALA A 25 -10.28 4.84 14.65
CA ALA A 25 -9.74 3.60 15.20
C ALA A 25 -9.08 2.75 14.10
N ALA A 26 -9.77 2.59 12.96
CA ALA A 26 -9.22 1.88 11.81
C ALA A 26 -7.94 2.54 11.27
N LYS A 27 -7.90 3.87 11.20
CA LYS A 27 -6.70 4.63 10.83
C LYS A 27 -5.50 4.24 11.72
N ILE A 28 -5.70 4.19 13.04
CA ILE A 28 -4.64 3.86 14.01
C ILE A 28 -4.17 2.43 13.83
N VAL A 29 -5.10 1.47 13.70
CA VAL A 29 -4.77 0.05 13.50
C VAL A 29 -3.99 -0.14 12.20
N CYS A 30 -4.48 0.40 11.08
CA CYS A 30 -3.81 0.26 9.79
C CYS A 30 -2.46 0.97 9.75
N GLY A 31 -2.30 2.08 10.48
CA GLY A 31 -0.99 2.72 10.66
C GLY A 31 0.01 1.82 11.40
N GLY A 32 -0.44 1.15 12.46
CA GLY A 32 0.37 0.16 13.18
C GLY A 32 0.75 -1.04 12.31
N ASN A 33 -0.18 -1.53 11.49
CA ASN A 33 0.05 -2.63 10.55
C ASN A 33 1.02 -2.26 9.43
N ALA A 34 0.84 -1.10 8.79
CA ALA A 34 1.76 -0.60 7.77
C ALA A 34 3.18 -0.43 8.34
N ARG A 35 3.31 0.06 9.58
CA ARG A 35 4.61 0.17 10.26
C ARG A 35 5.26 -1.19 10.51
N GLN A 36 4.48 -2.18 10.96
CA GLN A 36 4.98 -3.54 11.19
C GLN A 36 5.44 -4.21 9.89
N LEU A 37 4.66 -4.08 8.81
CA LEU A 37 5.02 -4.60 7.49
C LEU A 37 6.24 -3.89 6.91
N GLY A 38 6.36 -2.57 7.08
CA GLY A 38 7.53 -1.80 6.65
C GLY A 38 8.79 -2.22 7.40
N ALA A 39 8.70 -2.38 8.72
CA ALA A 39 9.81 -2.90 9.53
C ALA A 39 10.22 -4.32 9.10
N ALA A 40 9.24 -5.21 8.85
CA ALA A 40 9.47 -6.56 8.37
C ALA A 40 10.19 -6.57 7.00
N ALA A 41 9.83 -5.67 6.09
CA ALA A 41 10.52 -5.52 4.82
C ALA A 41 11.97 -5.01 4.99
N LEU A 42 12.22 -4.08 5.93
CA LEU A 42 13.58 -3.62 6.23
C LEU A 42 14.45 -4.69 6.91
N MET A 43 13.84 -5.56 7.72
CA MET A 43 14.52 -6.75 8.25
C MET A 43 14.91 -7.71 7.12
N TYR A 44 13.99 -7.97 6.19
CA TYR A 44 14.31 -8.74 4.97
C TYR A 44 15.47 -8.12 4.18
N VAL A 45 15.45 -6.81 3.95
CA VAL A 45 16.53 -6.09 3.24
C VAL A 45 17.90 -6.34 3.90
N THR A 46 17.93 -6.41 5.24
CA THR A 46 19.17 -6.66 5.99
C THR A 46 19.71 -8.08 5.76
N ASP A 47 18.84 -9.07 5.62
CA ASP A 47 19.22 -10.47 5.43
C ASP A 47 19.54 -10.85 3.97
N PHE A 48 19.08 -10.04 3.02
CA PHE A 48 19.15 -10.33 1.58
C PHE A 48 19.98 -9.31 0.79
N ASP A 49 21.19 -8.99 1.27
CA ASP A 49 22.15 -8.10 0.57
C ASP A 49 21.55 -6.74 0.13
N GLU A 50 20.73 -6.14 0.97
CA GLU A 50 19.99 -4.91 0.72
C GLU A 50 18.89 -5.00 -0.35
N TYR A 51 18.60 -6.17 -0.91
CA TYR A 51 17.55 -6.29 -1.91
C TYR A 51 16.16 -6.10 -1.29
N LEU A 52 15.37 -5.24 -1.90
CA LEU A 52 13.95 -5.11 -1.57
C LEU A 52 13.16 -6.33 -2.07
N PRO A 53 12.06 -6.70 -1.38
CA PRO A 53 11.16 -7.75 -1.83
C PRO A 53 10.72 -7.58 -3.28
N ALA A 54 10.59 -8.70 -4.00
CA ALA A 54 10.09 -8.69 -5.36
C ALA A 54 8.64 -8.16 -5.39
N GLY A 55 8.44 -7.09 -6.15
CA GLY A 55 7.12 -6.49 -6.33
C GLY A 55 6.15 -7.40 -7.06
N TYR A 56 6.58 -8.11 -8.11
CA TYR A 56 5.78 -9.11 -8.81
C TYR A 56 6.08 -10.54 -8.31
N PRO A 57 5.12 -11.49 -8.38
CA PRO A 57 5.40 -12.88 -8.04
C PRO A 57 6.65 -13.41 -8.73
N VAL A 58 7.57 -13.98 -7.95
CA VAL A 58 8.84 -14.49 -8.49
C VAL A 58 8.53 -15.61 -9.48
N PRO A 59 8.98 -15.53 -10.75
CA PRO A 59 8.71 -16.53 -11.78
C PRO A 59 9.06 -17.93 -11.29
N GLY A 60 8.16 -18.90 -11.53
CA GLY A 60 8.35 -20.28 -11.11
C GLY A 60 8.03 -20.59 -9.64
N THR A 61 7.87 -19.58 -8.77
CA THR A 61 7.49 -19.80 -7.35
C THR A 61 6.09 -19.31 -7.01
N GLY A 62 5.61 -18.27 -7.69
CA GLY A 62 4.33 -17.63 -7.37
C GLY A 62 4.30 -16.86 -6.04
N LYS A 63 5.43 -16.75 -5.31
CA LYS A 63 5.52 -16.03 -4.05
C LYS A 63 5.50 -14.52 -4.26
N THR A 64 4.70 -13.81 -3.47
CA THR A 64 4.58 -12.34 -3.45
C THR A 64 5.54 -11.70 -2.45
N TRP A 65 5.64 -10.36 -2.45
CA TRP A 65 6.39 -9.61 -1.42
C TRP A 65 5.97 -10.00 0.00
N LEU A 66 4.66 -10.20 0.23
CA LEU A 66 4.14 -10.56 1.55
C LEU A 66 4.61 -11.95 1.98
N ASP A 67 4.65 -12.91 1.05
CA ASP A 67 5.09 -14.27 1.35
C ASP A 67 6.58 -14.33 1.70
N VAL A 68 7.41 -13.47 1.09
CA VAL A 68 8.86 -13.44 1.37
C VAL A 68 9.18 -12.71 2.66
N ILE A 69 8.36 -11.76 3.10
CA ILE A 69 8.53 -11.09 4.40
C ILE A 69 7.75 -11.78 5.53
N GLY A 70 7.03 -12.86 5.25
CA GLY A 70 6.18 -13.63 6.18
C GLY A 70 6.76 -13.83 7.57
N THR A 71 7.96 -14.39 7.60
CA THR A 71 8.69 -14.71 8.83
C THR A 71 9.04 -13.50 9.68
N TYR A 72 9.14 -12.31 9.09
CA TYR A 72 9.59 -11.09 9.75
C TYR A 72 8.45 -10.36 10.47
N TYR A 73 7.19 -10.57 10.06
CA TYR A 73 6.02 -10.08 10.78
C TYR A 73 5.25 -11.20 11.52
N GLY A 74 5.81 -12.42 11.54
CA GLY A 74 5.24 -13.58 12.23
C GLY A 74 4.04 -14.21 11.53
N ASP A 75 3.83 -13.94 10.24
CA ASP A 75 2.67 -14.41 9.45
C ASP A 75 1.30 -14.12 10.10
N ASP A 76 1.22 -13.06 10.93
CA ASP A 76 0.01 -12.68 11.65
C ASP A 76 -1.07 -12.13 10.69
N ALA A 77 -2.24 -12.77 10.72
CA ALA A 77 -3.42 -12.35 9.96
C ALA A 77 -3.90 -10.93 10.32
N GLY A 78 -3.77 -10.52 11.59
CA GLY A 78 -4.15 -9.19 12.05
C GLY A 78 -3.32 -8.08 11.43
N VAL A 79 -2.02 -8.33 11.18
CA VAL A 79 -1.10 -7.35 10.58
C VAL A 79 -1.39 -7.14 9.10
N ARG A 80 -1.82 -8.18 8.40
CA ARG A 80 -2.15 -8.14 6.97
C ARG A 80 -3.60 -7.70 6.68
N THR A 81 -4.41 -7.39 7.69
CA THR A 81 -5.83 -7.07 7.50
C THR A 81 -6.21 -5.66 7.95
N CYS A 82 -7.04 -4.99 7.15
CA CYS A 82 -7.68 -3.73 7.43
C CYS A 82 -9.08 -3.99 8.03
N PRO A 83 -9.40 -3.48 9.24
CA PRO A 83 -10.70 -3.71 9.87
C PRO A 83 -11.86 -2.99 9.18
N THR A 84 -11.59 -2.02 8.28
CA THR A 84 -12.62 -1.32 7.51
C THR A 84 -13.08 -2.14 6.30
N PHE A 85 -12.16 -2.87 5.66
CA PHE A 85 -12.41 -3.67 4.47
C PHE A 85 -11.70 -5.02 4.58
N PRO A 86 -12.11 -5.90 5.52
CA PRO A 86 -11.54 -7.24 5.54
C PRO A 86 -11.92 -7.90 4.22
N LEU A 87 -10.93 -8.28 3.40
CA LEU A 87 -11.19 -9.12 2.24
C LEU A 87 -11.99 -10.35 2.71
N ASP A 88 -13.15 -10.59 2.09
CA ASP A 88 -13.65 -11.95 2.02
C ASP A 88 -12.59 -12.70 1.22
N TRP A 89 -11.70 -13.40 1.94
CA TRP A 89 -10.47 -14.08 1.51
C TRP A 89 -10.61 -14.98 0.27
N LYS A 90 -11.83 -15.13 -0.24
CA LYS A 90 -12.24 -15.89 -1.42
C LYS A 90 -12.12 -15.14 -2.75
N VAL A 91 -11.93 -13.83 -2.76
CA VAL A 91 -11.77 -13.09 -4.04
C VAL A 91 -10.29 -13.09 -4.45
N ALA A 92 -9.85 -14.20 -5.08
CA ALA A 92 -8.62 -14.32 -5.87
C ALA A 92 -7.26 -14.60 -5.17
N GLY A 93 -7.24 -15.21 -3.97
CA GLY A 93 -6.01 -15.79 -3.41
C GLY A 93 -5.01 -14.78 -2.80
N TRP A 94 -5.43 -13.53 -2.62
CA TRP A 94 -4.62 -12.48 -1.98
C TRP A 94 -4.67 -12.58 -0.45
N LYS A 95 -3.52 -12.31 0.19
CA LYS A 95 -3.34 -12.48 1.65
C LYS A 95 -3.32 -11.17 2.45
N THR A 96 -3.41 -9.99 1.84
CA THR A 96 -3.25 -8.72 2.57
C THR A 96 -4.13 -7.58 2.03
N ASP A 97 -4.45 -6.63 2.90
CA ASP A 97 -5.14 -5.37 2.60
C ASP A 97 -4.15 -4.20 2.40
N TYR A 98 -2.86 -4.50 2.36
CA TYR A 98 -1.78 -3.54 2.11
C TYR A 98 -1.15 -3.80 0.76
N GLY A 99 -0.76 -2.73 0.08
CA GLY A 99 -0.10 -2.81 -1.20
C GLY A 99 1.36 -2.43 -1.18
N TRP A 100 2.14 -3.03 -2.08
CA TRP A 100 3.55 -2.69 -2.31
C TRP A 100 3.69 -1.69 -3.46
N ASN A 101 4.66 -0.78 -3.38
CA ASN A 101 4.97 0.14 -4.47
C ASN A 101 5.84 -0.54 -5.55
N TYR A 102 5.29 -1.53 -6.26
CA TYR A 102 6.05 -2.25 -7.30
C TYR A 102 6.19 -1.45 -8.60
N GLY A 103 5.14 -0.74 -9.02
CA GLY A 103 5.04 -0.16 -10.37
C GLY A 103 5.73 1.19 -10.52
N GLY A 104 5.85 1.96 -9.42
CA GLY A 104 6.32 3.34 -9.47
C GLY A 104 5.55 4.19 -10.50
N TRP A 105 6.14 5.33 -10.91
CA TRP A 105 5.66 6.04 -12.09
C TRP A 105 6.17 5.28 -13.33
N ASN A 106 5.36 5.15 -14.37
CA ASN A 106 5.78 4.66 -15.68
C ASN A 106 5.45 5.75 -16.71
N ASP A 107 6.49 6.34 -17.32
CA ASP A 107 6.33 7.40 -18.32
C ASP A 107 6.16 6.87 -19.75
N GLY A 108 6.06 5.55 -19.93
CA GLY A 108 5.93 4.88 -21.23
C GLY A 108 7.19 4.88 -22.07
N THR A 109 8.31 5.45 -21.59
CA THR A 109 9.54 5.64 -22.37
C THR A 109 10.79 5.09 -21.69
N LEU A 110 10.82 4.99 -20.35
CA LEU A 110 12.06 4.78 -19.58
C LEU A 110 11.91 3.79 -18.41
N GLY A 111 10.86 2.97 -18.42
CA GLY A 111 10.63 1.91 -17.44
C GLY A 111 9.91 2.34 -16.17
N SER A 112 9.46 1.35 -15.41
CA SER A 112 8.82 1.55 -14.10
C SER A 112 9.82 1.92 -13.03
N PHE A 113 9.50 2.93 -12.21
CA PHE A 113 10.42 3.46 -11.19
C PHE A 113 10.17 2.95 -9.76
N GLY A 114 9.38 1.89 -9.60
CA GLY A 114 8.97 1.35 -8.29
C GLY A 114 10.05 0.56 -7.57
N LEU A 115 9.66 -0.08 -6.47
CA LEU A 115 10.49 -0.89 -5.57
C LEU A 115 10.43 -2.38 -5.92
N GLY A 116 10.08 -2.74 -7.16
CA GLY A 116 9.75 -4.12 -7.51
C GLY A 116 10.44 -4.62 -8.77
N TYR A 117 10.75 -5.91 -8.77
CA TYR A 117 11.05 -6.67 -9.97
C TYR A 117 9.79 -6.83 -10.84
N ILE A 118 9.93 -6.58 -12.14
CA ILE A 118 8.89 -6.71 -13.15
C ILE A 118 9.44 -7.58 -14.29
N PRO A 119 8.96 -8.84 -14.44
CA PRO A 119 9.66 -9.83 -15.26
C PRO A 119 9.72 -9.55 -16.76
N TRP A 120 8.87 -8.67 -17.27
CA TRP A 120 8.82 -8.28 -18.68
C TRP A 120 9.50 -6.93 -18.97
N LEU A 121 10.13 -6.29 -17.98
CA LEU A 121 10.92 -5.08 -18.20
C LEU A 121 12.42 -5.40 -18.37
N PRO A 122 13.14 -4.63 -19.22
CA PRO A 122 14.58 -4.75 -19.38
C PRO A 122 15.35 -4.62 -18.04
N PRO A 123 16.43 -5.39 -17.80
CA PRO A 123 17.21 -5.33 -16.56
C PRO A 123 17.90 -3.99 -16.27
N ASN A 124 18.10 -3.16 -17.30
CA ASN A 124 18.70 -1.83 -17.20
C ASN A 124 17.68 -0.73 -16.83
N GLU A 125 16.40 -1.06 -16.77
CA GLU A 125 15.35 -0.21 -16.19
C GLU A 125 15.17 -0.54 -14.71
N ARG A 126 14.51 0.35 -13.95
CA ARG A 126 14.16 0.11 -12.54
C ARG A 126 13.13 -1.04 -12.34
N GLY A 127 12.90 -1.88 -13.33
CA GLY A 127 12.15 -3.14 -13.26
C GLY A 127 12.96 -4.35 -12.78
N GLY A 128 14.23 -4.17 -12.41
CA GLY A 128 15.07 -5.19 -11.76
C GLY A 128 14.89 -5.27 -10.24
N PHE A 129 15.60 -6.19 -9.59
CA PHE A 129 15.72 -6.21 -8.12
C PHE A 129 16.46 -4.94 -7.66
N LEU A 130 15.78 -4.10 -6.88
CA LEU A 130 16.33 -2.85 -6.36
C LEU A 130 17.02 -3.09 -5.02
N ARG A 131 18.27 -2.61 -4.88
CA ARG A 131 18.93 -2.53 -3.58
C ARG A 131 18.51 -1.26 -2.85
N MET A 132 18.38 -1.33 -1.54
CA MET A 132 18.04 -0.18 -0.70
C MET A 132 19.05 0.96 -0.84
N SER A 133 20.34 0.65 -1.06
CA SER A 133 21.38 1.63 -1.37
C SER A 133 21.18 2.41 -2.68
N GLN A 134 20.32 1.94 -3.59
CA GLN A 134 19.94 2.63 -4.82
C GLN A 134 18.76 3.60 -4.62
N VAL A 135 18.12 3.58 -3.45
CA VAL A 135 17.04 4.51 -3.07
C VAL A 135 17.66 5.84 -2.64
N LYS A 136 17.52 6.87 -3.50
CA LYS A 136 18.12 8.19 -3.27
C LYS A 136 17.38 9.05 -2.23
N ASP A 137 16.06 8.90 -2.14
CA ASP A 137 15.19 9.67 -1.25
C ASP A 137 14.27 8.73 -0.48
N ALA A 138 14.86 7.99 0.46
CA ALA A 138 14.14 6.97 1.23
C ALA A 138 13.04 7.56 2.11
N HIS A 139 13.21 8.81 2.53
CA HIS A 139 12.23 9.53 3.33
C HIS A 139 10.94 9.77 2.56
N ASN A 140 11.02 10.19 1.30
CA ASN A 140 9.80 10.46 0.53
C ASN A 140 9.33 9.27 -0.30
N LEU A 141 10.12 8.21 -0.45
CA LEU A 141 9.73 7.06 -1.26
C LEU A 141 8.76 6.16 -0.51
N ILE A 142 7.50 6.14 -0.96
CA ILE A 142 6.49 5.26 -0.40
C ILE A 142 6.89 3.81 -0.68
N MET A 143 6.98 2.99 0.35
CA MET A 143 7.29 1.56 0.23
C MET A 143 6.03 0.73 0.07
N LEU A 144 5.08 0.94 0.98
CA LEU A 144 3.80 0.25 1.02
C LEU A 144 2.74 1.14 1.66
N GLY A 145 1.48 0.76 1.56
CA GLY A 145 0.40 1.44 2.25
C GLY A 145 -0.92 0.69 2.13
N ASP A 146 -2.00 1.25 2.65
CA ASP A 146 -3.32 0.62 2.51
C ASP A 146 -3.65 0.40 1.02
N ALA A 147 -4.21 -0.75 0.64
CA ALA A 147 -4.53 -1.03 -0.75
C ALA A 147 -5.68 -0.17 -1.30
N ARG A 148 -5.76 0.00 -2.62
CA ARG A 148 -6.88 0.69 -3.27
C ARG A 148 -8.22 -0.04 -3.02
N ASP A 149 -9.25 0.74 -2.66
CA ASP A 149 -10.64 0.27 -2.61
C ASP A 149 -11.14 -0.09 -4.02
N ARG A 150 -11.77 -1.27 -4.12
CA ARG A 150 -12.42 -1.87 -5.31
C ARG A 150 -11.52 -2.50 -6.37
N MET A 151 -11.06 -3.72 -6.10
CA MET A 151 -10.87 -4.72 -7.14
C MET A 151 -12.24 -5.14 -7.72
N THR A 152 -12.73 -4.44 -8.74
CA THR A 152 -13.75 -5.04 -9.62
C THR A 152 -13.10 -6.17 -10.43
N ALA A 153 -13.87 -7.14 -10.91
CA ALA A 153 -13.33 -8.25 -11.70
C ALA A 153 -12.54 -7.79 -12.96
N ALA A 154 -12.80 -6.56 -13.44
CA ALA A 154 -12.11 -5.93 -14.55
C ALA A 154 -10.70 -5.40 -14.21
N ASN A 155 -10.42 -5.05 -12.95
CA ASN A 155 -9.12 -4.51 -12.52
C ASN A 155 -8.12 -5.61 -12.08
N ARG A 156 -8.51 -6.89 -12.16
CA ARG A 156 -7.72 -8.05 -11.69
C ARG A 156 -6.43 -8.31 -12.47
N ALA A 157 -6.32 -7.80 -13.70
CA ALA A 157 -5.20 -8.08 -14.59
C ALA A 157 -4.03 -7.09 -14.47
N VAL A 158 -4.27 -5.90 -13.89
CA VAL A 158 -3.28 -4.81 -13.82
C VAL A 158 -2.68 -4.64 -12.41
N ASP A 159 -3.36 -5.18 -11.39
CA ASP A 159 -3.07 -4.99 -9.96
C ASP A 159 -2.66 -6.31 -9.26
N GLN A 160 -1.55 -6.92 -9.69
CA GLN A 160 -0.94 -8.08 -9.02
C GLN A 160 0.47 -7.73 -8.53
N PRO A 161 0.86 -7.95 -7.26
CA PRO A 161 0.13 -8.32 -6.05
C PRO A 161 -0.09 -7.07 -5.18
N ILE A 162 -1.30 -6.51 -5.26
CA ILE A 162 -1.79 -5.41 -4.43
C ILE A 162 -0.87 -4.19 -4.55
N GLY A 163 -1.05 -3.40 -5.60
CA GLY A 163 -0.36 -2.12 -5.72
C GLY A 163 -0.95 -1.16 -4.70
N PHE A 164 -0.10 -0.58 -3.84
CA PHE A 164 -0.44 0.71 -3.24
C PHE A 164 -0.65 1.73 -4.37
N ILE A 165 0.12 1.55 -5.45
CA ILE A 165 0.17 2.41 -6.64
C ILE A 165 0.29 1.49 -7.87
N GLY A 166 -0.75 1.48 -8.71
CA GLY A 166 -0.81 0.65 -9.93
C GLY A 166 -0.03 1.26 -11.11
N TYR A 167 0.10 0.49 -12.20
CA TYR A 167 0.63 0.97 -13.48
C TYR A 167 -0.39 1.87 -14.16
N ALA A 168 -0.24 3.19 -14.11
CA ALA A 168 -0.96 4.04 -15.05
C ALA A 168 -0.20 5.34 -15.31
N SER A 169 -0.18 5.71 -16.59
CA SER A 169 0.14 7.03 -17.14
C SER A 169 -0.85 8.14 -16.71
N GLU A 170 -1.55 7.95 -15.59
CA GLU A 170 -2.57 8.84 -15.03
C GLU A 170 -2.10 9.32 -13.66
N PRO A 171 -2.59 10.48 -13.16
CA PRO A 171 -2.34 10.89 -11.79
C PRO A 171 -2.80 9.78 -10.83
N SER A 172 -1.85 9.12 -10.16
CA SER A 172 -2.19 8.17 -9.12
C SER A 172 -2.54 8.91 -7.86
N PHE A 173 -3.62 8.53 -7.20
CA PHE A 173 -3.99 9.06 -5.90
C PHE A 173 -3.73 8.02 -4.83
N VAL A 174 -3.47 8.48 -3.60
CA VAL A 174 -3.60 7.61 -2.42
C VAL A 174 -5.05 7.11 -2.31
N PRO A 175 -5.30 5.90 -1.79
CA PRO A 175 -6.66 5.41 -1.56
C PRO A 175 -7.51 6.32 -0.68
N GLN A 176 -8.84 6.24 -0.84
CA GLN A 176 -9.81 6.97 -0.01
C GLN A 176 -10.33 6.10 1.13
N LEU A 177 -9.45 5.72 2.03
CA LEU A 177 -9.73 4.92 3.23
C LEU A 177 -9.72 5.81 4.49
N HIS A 178 -10.10 5.27 5.65
CA HIS A 178 -9.82 5.88 6.97
C HIS A 178 -10.09 7.40 7.10
N GLY A 179 -11.23 7.86 6.57
CA GLY A 179 -11.56 9.29 6.51
C GLY A 179 -10.98 10.03 5.29
N ARG A 180 -11.12 9.45 4.09
CA ARG A 180 -10.67 9.99 2.79
C ARG A 180 -9.16 10.20 2.70
N GLY A 181 -8.40 9.17 3.02
CA GLY A 181 -6.93 9.12 2.92
C GLY A 181 -6.39 7.71 3.14
N CYS A 182 -5.11 7.56 3.41
CA CYS A 182 -4.55 6.24 3.74
C CYS A 182 -3.29 6.35 4.59
N ASN A 183 -2.93 5.27 5.25
CA ASN A 183 -1.65 5.05 5.87
C ASN A 183 -0.65 4.54 4.83
N VAL A 184 0.56 5.09 4.89
CA VAL A 184 1.70 4.68 4.08
C VAL A 184 2.91 4.48 4.96
N ALA A 185 3.76 3.53 4.60
CA ALA A 185 5.09 3.37 5.16
C ALA A 185 6.14 3.66 4.08
N TYR A 186 7.21 4.33 4.49
CA TYR A 186 8.26 4.82 3.61
C TYR A 186 9.49 3.94 3.64
N ALA A 187 10.37 4.13 2.66
CA ALA A 187 11.59 3.35 2.51
C ALA A 187 12.58 3.56 3.67
N ASP A 188 12.51 4.66 4.42
CA ASP A 188 13.27 4.89 5.66
C ASP A 188 12.64 4.22 6.91
N GLY A 189 11.48 3.58 6.77
CA GLY A 189 10.76 2.87 7.83
C GLY A 189 9.75 3.70 8.63
N HIS A 190 9.61 5.01 8.36
CA HIS A 190 8.56 5.78 9.02
C HIS A 190 7.19 5.53 8.38
N GLN A 191 6.14 5.85 9.13
CA GLN A 191 4.75 5.65 8.73
C GLN A 191 3.99 6.96 8.96
N MET A 192 3.12 7.32 8.02
CA MET A 192 2.21 8.44 8.20
C MET A 192 0.89 8.22 7.47
N TRP A 193 -0.10 9.03 7.83
CA TRP A 193 -1.36 9.09 7.10
C TRP A 193 -1.39 10.29 6.17
N HIS A 194 -1.87 10.09 4.95
CA HIS A 194 -2.12 11.15 3.98
C HIS A 194 -3.60 11.32 3.69
N PRO A 195 -4.08 12.57 3.56
CA PRO A 195 -5.36 12.81 2.94
C PRO A 195 -5.33 12.41 1.46
N TRP A 196 -6.50 12.18 0.89
CA TRP A 196 -6.67 11.94 -0.54
C TRP A 196 -6.07 13.08 -1.35
N ALA A 197 -4.98 12.76 -2.03
CA ALA A 197 -4.17 13.68 -2.80
C ALA A 197 -3.57 12.96 -4.01
N PRO A 198 -3.29 13.68 -5.11
CA PRO A 198 -2.47 13.13 -6.17
C PRO A 198 -1.07 12.85 -5.61
N LEU A 199 -0.55 11.67 -5.96
CA LEU A 199 0.84 11.32 -5.77
C LEU A 199 1.64 12.06 -6.85
N VAL A 200 2.80 12.61 -6.48
CA VAL A 200 3.61 13.43 -7.39
C VAL A 200 5.02 12.84 -7.44
N SER A 201 5.62 12.82 -8.63
CA SER A 201 7.05 12.50 -8.75
C SER A 201 7.88 13.68 -8.23
N PRO A 202 8.90 13.49 -7.38
CA PRO A 202 9.59 14.56 -6.62
C PRO A 202 10.44 15.50 -7.47
N THR A 203 10.61 15.25 -8.76
CA THR A 203 11.75 15.78 -9.52
C THR A 203 11.39 16.33 -10.90
N GLY A 204 10.12 16.22 -11.34
CA GLY A 204 9.79 16.39 -12.76
C GLY A 204 10.50 15.36 -13.68
N LEU A 205 11.40 14.53 -13.16
CA LEU A 205 12.11 13.44 -13.82
C LEU A 205 12.44 12.31 -12.82
N LYS A 206 11.68 11.21 -12.92
CA LYS A 206 12.05 9.85 -12.48
C LYS A 206 12.35 9.62 -10.99
N SER A 207 11.34 9.64 -10.12
CA SER A 207 11.32 8.69 -9.01
C SER A 207 9.89 8.38 -8.56
N ALA A 208 9.68 7.12 -8.17
CA ALA A 208 8.40 6.62 -7.70
C ALA A 208 7.85 7.50 -6.57
N TRP A 209 6.68 8.07 -6.87
CA TRP A 209 5.68 8.64 -5.97
C TRP A 209 6.20 9.07 -4.60
N THR A 210 6.61 10.32 -4.55
CA THR A 210 6.89 11.03 -3.30
C THR A 210 5.65 11.78 -2.83
N ARG A 211 5.66 12.16 -1.54
CA ARG A 211 4.71 13.12 -0.97
C ARG A 211 4.55 14.32 -1.91
N ALA A 212 3.30 14.76 -2.14
CA ALA A 212 3.06 16.07 -2.75
C ALA A 212 3.68 17.13 -1.83
N ALA A 213 4.64 17.91 -2.33
CA ALA A 213 5.20 19.01 -1.58
C ALA A 213 4.07 19.97 -1.17
N ASP A 214 4.08 20.31 0.12
CA ASP A 214 3.20 21.28 0.77
C ASP A 214 3.21 22.64 0.04
#